data_AF-A0A8J3L7W5-F1
#
_entry.id   AF-A0A8J3L7W5-F1
#
_cell.length_a   1.000
_cell.length_b   1.000
_cell.length_c   1.000
_cell.angle_alpha   90.00
_cell.angle_beta   90.00
_cell.angle_gamma   90.00
#
_symmetry.space_group_name_H-M   'P 1'
#
loop_
_entity.id
_entity.type
_entity.pdbx_description
1 polymer ?
#
loop_
_entity_poly.entity_id
_entity_poly.type
_entity_poly.pdbx_seq_one_letter_code
_entity_poly.pdbx_strand_id
1 'polypeptide(L)'
;MRFWGRLLAAAFGMAALVGAAQFGVVYGLDVLRLDREFVAGTDNDWNLQLTWVVWFTIVAVAGGATFAAGLALRDRRRIGAAVRVVTALAATLGAAAVAFPLTLQSAQYARLSATLDPELTAAIAVAAGVVAGLFVALLAVGRSPLAADLWVCTGLVWLLAIVSYLDTTGFGRNRDAMGEYYDPMRLGVLDISGLQPIPRASFSMPVIALLVALACALVARHAGRSRLLIALSGAVGPLPVAMAYVIGGPGLSRALTDQADAYLGAMIAVVVGLIASSIVALAPRRPGVL
;
A
#
# COMPACT_ATOMS: atom_id res chain seq x y z
N MET A 1 8.03 3.29 -33.09
CA MET A 1 7.84 4.43 -32.16
C MET A 1 6.46 4.43 -31.47
N ARG A 2 5.35 4.23 -32.20
CA ARG A 2 3.98 4.25 -31.63
C ARG A 2 3.73 3.33 -30.41
N PHE A 3 4.32 2.14 -30.38
CA PHE A 3 4.15 1.20 -29.25
C PHE A 3 4.72 1.74 -27.94
N TRP A 4 6.00 2.13 -27.93
CA TRP A 4 6.67 2.63 -26.74
C TRP A 4 6.03 3.91 -26.21
N GLY A 5 5.66 4.85 -27.09
CA GLY A 5 4.93 6.05 -26.71
C GLY A 5 3.60 5.74 -26.03
N ARG A 6 2.79 4.84 -26.61
CA ARG A 6 1.50 4.41 -26.03
C ARG A 6 1.67 3.73 -24.68
N LEU A 7 2.68 2.88 -24.55
CA LEU A 7 2.96 2.13 -23.32
C LEU A 7 3.43 3.05 -22.19
N LEU A 8 4.32 3.98 -22.49
CA LEU A 8 4.80 5.02 -21.57
C LEU A 8 3.66 5.92 -21.11
N ALA A 9 2.86 6.41 -22.05
CA ALA A 9 1.69 7.26 -21.76
C ALA A 9 0.66 6.52 -20.90
N ALA A 10 0.42 5.23 -21.17
CA ALA A 10 -0.48 4.42 -20.37
C ALA A 10 0.04 4.20 -18.93
N ALA A 11 1.33 3.92 -18.77
CA ALA A 11 1.94 3.74 -17.45
C ALA A 11 1.90 5.02 -16.62
N PHE A 12 2.33 6.14 -17.22
CA PHE A 12 2.30 7.46 -16.60
C PHE A 12 0.87 7.88 -16.24
N GLY A 13 -0.03 7.85 -17.23
CA GLY A 13 -1.41 8.31 -17.08
C GLY A 13 -2.19 7.48 -16.07
N MET A 14 -2.02 6.16 -16.06
CA MET A 14 -2.69 5.30 -15.10
C MET A 14 -2.12 5.46 -13.69
N ALA A 15 -0.81 5.65 -13.52
CA ALA A 15 -0.24 5.95 -12.20
C ALA A 15 -0.76 7.27 -11.65
N ALA A 16 -0.80 8.31 -12.48
CA ALA A 16 -1.37 9.60 -12.12
C ALA A 16 -2.87 9.47 -11.76
N LEU A 17 -3.65 8.73 -12.56
CA LEU A 17 -5.07 8.50 -12.31
C LEU A 17 -5.32 7.76 -10.99
N VAL A 18 -4.58 6.68 -10.72
CA VAL A 18 -4.70 5.91 -9.47
C VAL A 18 -4.34 6.80 -8.28
N GLY A 19 -3.23 7.53 -8.36
CA GLY A 19 -2.83 8.48 -7.31
C GLY A 19 -3.92 9.52 -7.06
N ALA A 20 -4.41 10.17 -8.11
CA ALA A 20 -5.42 11.22 -8.01
C ALA A 20 -6.74 10.70 -7.43
N ALA A 21 -7.15 9.49 -7.82
CA ALA A 21 -8.34 8.85 -7.28
C ALA A 21 -8.19 8.54 -5.77
N GLN A 22 -7.05 7.98 -5.37
CA GLN A 22 -6.80 7.64 -3.96
C GLN A 22 -6.75 8.89 -3.08
N PHE A 23 -5.93 9.87 -3.46
CA PHE A 23 -5.82 11.14 -2.74
C PHE A 23 -7.15 11.91 -2.73
N GLY A 24 -7.85 11.96 -3.87
CA GLY A 24 -9.15 12.64 -3.97
C GLY A 24 -10.20 12.06 -3.04
N VAL A 25 -10.26 10.73 -2.89
CA VAL A 25 -11.17 10.07 -1.94
C VAL A 25 -10.82 10.43 -0.51
N VAL A 26 -9.55 10.32 -0.09
CA VAL A 26 -9.19 10.54 1.32
C VAL A 26 -9.21 12.00 1.74
N TYR A 27 -8.81 12.93 0.87
CA TYR A 27 -8.96 14.36 1.15
C TYR A 27 -10.44 14.78 1.09
N GLY A 28 -11.21 14.26 0.13
CA GLY A 28 -12.64 14.56 0.00
C GLY A 28 -13.49 14.06 1.17
N LEU A 29 -13.08 12.95 1.80
CA LEU A 29 -13.69 12.41 3.01
C LEU A 29 -13.07 12.95 4.30
N ASP A 30 -12.13 13.90 4.23
CA ASP A 30 -11.43 14.46 5.40
C ASP A 30 -10.76 13.38 6.28
N VAL A 31 -10.36 12.26 5.64
CA VAL A 31 -9.64 11.14 6.27
C VAL A 31 -8.15 11.46 6.40
N LEU A 32 -7.59 12.09 5.36
CA LEU A 32 -6.20 12.56 5.34
C LEU A 32 -6.19 14.08 5.44
N ARG A 33 -5.51 14.60 6.47
CA ARG A 33 -5.61 15.99 6.95
C ARG A 33 -4.25 16.48 7.40
N LEU A 34 -3.42 16.86 6.43
CA LEU A 34 -2.08 17.35 6.69
C LEU A 34 -2.08 18.84 7.08
N ASP A 35 -3.18 19.55 6.86
CA ASP A 35 -3.35 21.00 7.05
C ASP A 35 -3.82 21.40 8.46
N ARG A 36 -3.52 20.58 9.48
CA ARG A 36 -3.93 20.82 10.87
C ARG A 36 -2.75 20.93 11.83
N GLU A 37 -3.06 21.33 13.06
CA GLU A 37 -2.09 21.34 14.16
C GLU A 37 -1.96 19.91 14.74
N PHE A 38 -0.72 19.46 14.90
CA PHE A 38 -0.33 18.20 15.53
C PHE A 38 0.34 18.53 16.87
N VAL A 39 -0.50 18.65 17.90
CA VAL A 39 -0.12 19.10 19.25
C VAL A 39 0.19 17.88 20.15
N ALA A 40 1.01 18.08 21.18
CA ALA A 40 1.37 17.08 22.19
C ALA A 40 0.18 16.18 22.58
N GLY A 41 0.29 14.88 22.27
CA GLY A 41 -0.77 13.89 22.42
C GLY A 41 -1.30 13.32 21.08
N THR A 42 -1.10 14.03 19.97
CA THR A 42 -1.48 13.61 18.59
C THR A 42 -0.29 13.46 17.65
N ASP A 43 0.94 13.46 18.17
CA ASP A 43 2.16 13.46 17.36
C ASP A 43 2.30 12.23 16.45
N ASN A 44 1.75 11.08 16.87
CA ASN A 44 1.71 9.86 16.06
C ASN A 44 0.79 10.01 14.82
N ASP A 45 -0.18 10.93 14.84
CA ASP A 45 -1.10 11.13 13.73
C ASP A 45 -0.39 11.62 12.46
N TRP A 46 0.68 12.42 12.61
CA TRP A 46 1.48 12.88 11.48
C TRP A 46 2.12 11.69 10.76
N ASN A 47 2.82 10.85 11.51
CA ASN A 47 3.46 9.63 10.99
C ASN A 47 2.43 8.70 10.36
N LEU A 48 1.27 8.54 10.98
CA LEU A 48 0.16 7.71 10.48
C LEU A 48 -0.38 8.24 9.14
N GLN A 49 -0.55 9.55 9.00
CA GLN A 49 -0.97 10.15 7.73
C GLN A 49 0.12 10.01 6.65
N LEU A 50 1.40 10.21 7.00
CA LEU A 50 2.51 9.98 6.08
C LEU A 50 2.56 8.51 5.62
N THR A 51 2.27 7.54 6.50
CA THR A 51 2.14 6.13 6.12
C THR A 51 1.08 5.92 5.03
N TRP A 52 -0.08 6.58 5.12
CA TRP A 52 -1.08 6.53 4.03
C TRP A 52 -0.59 7.16 2.73
N VAL A 53 0.01 8.35 2.80
CA VAL A 53 0.59 9.04 1.62
C VAL A 53 1.58 8.14 0.90
N VAL A 54 2.49 7.51 1.66
CA VAL A 54 3.51 6.61 1.12
C VAL A 54 2.86 5.40 0.47
N TRP A 55 1.87 4.78 1.12
CA TRP A 55 1.19 3.62 0.57
C TRP A 55 0.43 3.94 -0.72
N PHE A 56 -0.31 5.04 -0.78
CA PHE A 56 -0.97 5.49 -2.03
C PHE A 56 0.04 5.71 -3.14
N THR A 57 1.18 6.32 -2.82
CA THR A 57 2.26 6.54 -3.80
C THR A 57 2.80 5.22 -4.34
N ILE A 58 3.07 4.24 -3.47
CA ILE A 58 3.54 2.90 -3.86
C ILE A 58 2.51 2.20 -4.78
N VAL A 59 1.24 2.22 -4.39
CA VAL A 59 0.14 1.58 -5.13
C VAL A 59 -0.09 2.25 -6.48
N ALA A 60 0.01 3.58 -6.57
CA ALA A 60 -0.09 4.31 -7.82
C ALA A 60 0.99 3.91 -8.83
N VAL A 61 2.26 3.83 -8.39
CA VAL A 61 3.38 3.38 -9.24
C VAL A 61 3.15 1.95 -9.71
N ALA A 62 2.81 1.03 -8.81
CA ALA A 62 2.57 -0.36 -9.17
C ALA A 62 1.35 -0.52 -10.09
N GLY A 63 0.30 0.28 -9.88
CA GLY A 63 -0.91 0.37 -10.69
C GLY A 63 -0.61 0.72 -12.13
N GLY A 64 0.06 1.85 -12.35
CA GLY A 64 0.42 2.27 -13.71
C GLY A 64 1.31 1.26 -14.42
N ALA A 65 2.32 0.73 -13.74
CA ALA A 65 3.26 -0.21 -14.34
C ALA A 65 2.60 -1.55 -14.71
N THR A 66 1.79 -2.13 -13.81
CA THR A 66 1.11 -3.41 -14.08
C THR A 66 0.00 -3.26 -15.11
N PHE A 67 -0.72 -2.14 -15.13
CA PHE A 67 -1.71 -1.82 -16.16
C PHE A 67 -1.07 -1.76 -17.56
N ALA A 68 0.01 -0.99 -17.71
CA ALA A 68 0.72 -0.86 -18.98
C ALA A 68 1.26 -2.22 -19.46
N ALA A 69 1.82 -3.02 -18.56
CA ALA A 69 2.26 -4.37 -18.89
C ALA A 69 1.10 -5.31 -19.27
N GLY A 70 -0.07 -5.16 -18.68
CA GLY A 70 -1.29 -5.85 -19.08
C GLY A 70 -1.70 -5.51 -20.53
N LEU A 71 -1.59 -4.24 -20.92
CA LEU A 71 -1.79 -3.83 -22.32
C LEU A 71 -0.78 -4.49 -23.27
N ALA A 72 0.50 -4.54 -22.89
CA ALA A 72 1.52 -5.20 -23.69
C ALA A 72 1.24 -6.71 -23.88
N LEU A 73 0.71 -7.39 -22.85
CA LEU A 73 0.30 -8.80 -22.96
C LEU A 73 -0.92 -9.00 -23.87
N ARG A 74 -1.89 -8.08 -23.82
CA ARG A 74 -3.06 -8.10 -24.73
C ARG A 74 -2.63 -7.96 -26.19
N ASP A 75 -1.60 -7.18 -26.46
CA ASP A 75 -0.95 -7.06 -27.77
C ASP A 75 -0.07 -8.29 -28.14
N ARG A 76 -0.18 -9.41 -27.39
CA ARG A 76 0.60 -10.65 -27.53
C ARG A 76 2.13 -10.45 -27.50
N ARG A 77 2.61 -9.40 -26.85
CA ARG A 77 4.05 -9.15 -26.68
C ARG A 77 4.57 -9.84 -25.43
N ARG A 78 5.80 -10.36 -25.52
CA ARG A 78 6.52 -10.87 -24.36
C ARG A 78 6.93 -9.68 -23.48
N ILE A 79 6.65 -9.78 -22.18
CA ILE A 79 7.18 -8.81 -21.21
C ILE A 79 8.65 -9.16 -20.95
N GLY A 80 9.55 -8.47 -21.67
CA GLY A 80 10.99 -8.49 -21.39
C GLY A 80 11.37 -7.52 -20.26
N ALA A 81 12.62 -7.58 -19.82
CA ALA A 81 13.16 -6.68 -18.79
C ALA A 81 12.99 -5.20 -19.15
N ALA A 82 13.23 -4.82 -20.41
CA ALA A 82 13.07 -3.46 -20.89
C ALA A 82 11.64 -2.93 -20.69
N VAL A 83 10.61 -3.72 -21.04
CA VAL A 83 9.20 -3.34 -20.83
C VAL A 83 8.92 -3.10 -19.35
N ARG A 84 9.42 -3.98 -18.46
CA ARG A 84 9.24 -3.84 -17.02
C ARG A 84 9.85 -2.56 -16.48
N VAL A 85 11.12 -2.30 -16.81
CA VAL A 85 11.85 -1.13 -16.32
C VAL A 85 11.23 0.15 -16.86
N VAL A 86 10.97 0.22 -18.16
CA VAL A 86 10.45 1.43 -18.81
C VAL A 86 9.03 1.76 -18.34
N THR A 87 8.15 0.77 -18.17
CA THR A 87 6.80 1.01 -17.61
C THR A 87 6.84 1.40 -16.14
N ALA A 88 7.71 0.80 -15.34
CA ALA A 88 7.86 1.17 -13.94
C ALA A 88 8.38 2.60 -13.79
N LEU A 89 9.40 2.99 -14.54
CA LEU A 89 9.92 4.38 -14.54
C LEU A 89 8.87 5.40 -14.99
N ALA A 90 8.10 5.10 -16.03
CA ALA A 90 7.02 5.98 -16.47
C ALA A 90 5.90 6.12 -15.42
N ALA A 91 5.56 5.02 -14.74
CA ALA A 91 4.58 5.03 -13.65
C ALA A 91 5.11 5.79 -12.42
N THR A 92 6.40 5.67 -12.10
CA THR A 92 7.10 6.47 -11.08
C THR A 92 6.91 7.96 -11.34
N LEU A 93 7.13 8.42 -12.57
CA LEU A 93 6.92 9.83 -12.94
C LEU A 93 5.44 10.24 -12.81
N GLY A 94 4.51 9.37 -13.23
CA GLY A 94 3.07 9.64 -13.15
C GLY A 94 2.57 9.77 -11.71
N ALA A 95 2.98 8.86 -10.82
CA ALA A 95 2.64 8.93 -9.41
C ALA A 95 3.28 10.15 -8.73
N ALA A 96 4.55 10.44 -9.01
CA ALA A 96 5.25 11.61 -8.48
C ALA A 96 4.57 12.91 -8.88
N ALA A 97 4.13 13.03 -10.14
CA ALA A 97 3.44 14.22 -10.65
C ALA A 97 2.13 14.54 -9.91
N VAL A 98 1.54 13.57 -9.23
CA VAL A 98 0.31 13.75 -8.44
C VAL A 98 0.59 13.81 -6.95
N ALA A 99 1.42 12.91 -6.43
CA ALA A 99 1.68 12.79 -5.00
C ALA A 99 2.41 14.02 -4.43
N PHE A 100 3.40 14.57 -5.15
CA PHE A 100 4.17 15.72 -4.67
C PHE A 100 3.29 16.97 -4.49
N PRO A 101 2.56 17.46 -5.52
CA PRO A 101 1.76 18.67 -5.37
C PRO A 101 0.67 18.53 -4.31
N LEU A 102 -0.07 17.42 -4.29
CA LEU A 102 -1.18 17.24 -3.36
C LEU A 102 -0.71 17.16 -1.91
N THR A 103 0.37 16.41 -1.65
CA THR A 103 0.89 16.25 -0.30
C THR A 103 1.54 17.54 0.21
N LEU A 104 2.37 18.18 -0.61
CA LEU A 104 3.09 19.39 -0.22
C LEU A 104 2.14 20.59 -0.03
N GLN A 105 1.15 20.72 -0.91
CA GLN A 105 0.15 21.79 -0.81
C GLN A 105 -0.64 21.71 0.50
N SER A 106 -0.95 20.52 1.00
CA SER A 106 -1.60 20.37 2.30
C SER A 106 -0.60 20.53 3.45
N ALA A 107 0.61 20.00 3.31
CA ALA A 107 1.64 20.00 4.35
C ALA A 107 2.16 21.40 4.71
N GLN A 108 2.12 22.38 3.79
CA GLN A 108 2.57 23.76 4.07
C GLN A 108 1.75 24.45 5.18
N TYR A 109 0.53 23.98 5.41
CA TYR A 109 -0.37 24.51 6.45
C TYR A 109 -0.29 23.71 7.76
N ALA A 110 0.50 22.63 7.79
CA ALA A 110 0.68 21.81 8.98
C ALA A 110 1.46 22.58 10.06
N ARG A 111 1.12 22.34 11.32
CA ARG A 111 1.93 22.81 12.46
C ARG A 111 2.29 21.64 13.34
N LEU A 112 3.58 21.35 13.45
CA LEU A 112 4.10 20.28 14.29
C LEU A 112 4.59 20.86 15.63
N SER A 113 4.42 20.09 16.70
CA SER A 113 4.98 20.44 18.02
C SER A 113 6.52 20.39 18.05
N ALA A 114 7.13 19.58 17.17
CA ALA A 114 8.57 19.47 17.01
C ALA A 114 9.10 20.49 15.98
N THR A 115 10.38 20.87 16.10
CA THR A 115 11.09 21.80 15.19
C THR A 115 11.34 21.25 13.77
N LEU A 116 10.57 20.25 13.33
CA LEU A 116 10.69 19.63 12.02
C LEU A 116 9.87 20.40 10.99
N ASP A 117 10.45 20.64 9.81
CA ASP A 117 9.72 21.23 8.69
C ASP A 117 8.70 20.22 8.11
N PRO A 118 7.39 20.50 8.18
CA PRO A 118 6.36 19.57 7.68
C PRO A 118 6.50 19.30 6.19
N GLU A 119 6.81 20.34 5.40
CA GLU A 119 7.01 20.20 3.96
C GLU A 119 8.17 19.26 3.62
N LEU A 120 9.29 19.40 4.34
CA LEU A 120 10.46 18.56 4.11
C LEU A 120 10.18 17.10 4.45
N THR A 121 9.54 16.85 5.60
CA THR A 121 9.19 15.47 6.02
C THR A 121 8.19 14.84 5.07
N ALA A 122 7.18 15.58 4.61
CA ALA A 122 6.23 15.13 3.59
C ALA A 122 6.92 14.87 2.24
N ALA A 123 7.82 15.76 1.79
CA ALA A 123 8.58 15.58 0.54
C ALA A 123 9.44 14.32 0.58
N ILE A 124 10.15 14.08 1.69
CA ILE A 124 10.98 12.89 1.90
C ILE A 124 10.11 11.63 1.88
N ALA A 125 8.96 11.64 2.55
CA ALA A 125 8.03 10.51 2.57
C ALA A 125 7.53 10.17 1.16
N VAL A 126 7.08 11.16 0.39
CA VAL A 126 6.65 10.96 -1.00
C VAL A 126 7.81 10.44 -1.86
N ALA A 127 9.01 11.04 -1.76
CA ALA A 127 10.18 10.59 -2.51
C ALA A 127 10.55 9.13 -2.19
N ALA A 128 10.55 8.75 -0.92
CA ALA A 128 10.79 7.37 -0.49
C ALA A 128 9.68 6.42 -0.96
N GLY A 129 8.42 6.85 -0.94
CA GLY A 129 7.27 6.10 -1.47
C GLY A 129 7.36 5.87 -2.97
N VAL A 130 7.85 6.84 -3.74
CA VAL A 130 8.11 6.69 -5.18
C VAL A 130 9.18 5.63 -5.45
N VAL A 131 10.27 5.63 -4.67
CA VAL A 131 11.35 4.62 -4.78
C VAL A 131 10.85 3.23 -4.38
N ALA A 132 10.11 3.12 -3.27
CA ALA A 132 9.48 1.88 -2.83
C ALA A 132 8.47 1.36 -3.88
N GLY A 133 7.68 2.25 -4.47
CA GLY A 133 6.74 1.94 -5.55
C GLY A 133 7.42 1.37 -6.78
N LEU A 134 8.55 1.97 -7.18
CA LEU A 134 9.38 1.44 -8.27
C LEU A 134 9.85 0.01 -7.97
N PHE A 135 10.34 -0.24 -6.76
CA PHE A 135 10.76 -1.58 -6.34
C PHE A 135 9.60 -2.60 -6.42
N VAL A 136 8.43 -2.27 -5.85
CA VAL A 136 7.24 -3.14 -5.88
C VAL A 136 6.77 -3.39 -7.33
N ALA A 137 6.76 -2.35 -8.17
CA ALA A 137 6.42 -2.48 -9.57
C ALA A 137 7.36 -3.46 -10.30
N LEU A 138 8.68 -3.35 -10.09
CA LEU A 138 9.66 -4.26 -10.70
C LEU A 138 9.49 -5.72 -10.27
N LEU A 139 8.96 -5.97 -9.06
CA LEU A 139 8.58 -7.32 -8.61
C LEU A 139 7.32 -7.82 -9.32
N ALA A 140 6.25 -7.02 -9.34
CA ALA A 140 4.93 -7.44 -9.82
C ALA A 140 4.80 -7.52 -11.35
N VAL A 141 5.43 -6.61 -12.09
CA VAL A 141 5.18 -6.43 -13.53
C VAL A 141 5.52 -7.69 -14.33
N GLY A 142 4.53 -8.22 -15.05
CA GLY A 142 4.67 -9.42 -15.87
C GLY A 142 4.90 -10.70 -15.08
N ARG A 143 4.58 -10.71 -13.78
CA ARG A 143 4.60 -11.89 -12.92
C ARG A 143 3.24 -12.03 -12.24
N SER A 144 2.32 -12.72 -12.93
CA SER A 144 0.91 -12.82 -12.52
C SER A 144 0.68 -13.22 -11.05
N PRO A 145 1.40 -14.19 -10.45
CA PRO A 145 1.21 -14.52 -9.04
C PRO A 145 1.52 -13.37 -8.07
N LEU A 146 2.60 -12.62 -8.32
CA LEU A 146 3.01 -11.49 -7.48
C LEU A 146 2.06 -10.30 -7.65
N ALA A 147 1.61 -10.05 -8.88
CA ALA A 147 0.64 -9.00 -9.15
C ALA A 147 -0.75 -9.33 -8.55
N ALA A 148 -1.16 -10.61 -8.56
CA ALA A 148 -2.42 -11.04 -7.95
C ALA A 148 -2.39 -10.81 -6.43
N ASP A 149 -1.34 -11.26 -5.76
CA ASP A 149 -1.15 -11.06 -4.31
C ASP A 149 -1.16 -9.56 -3.94
N LEU A 150 -0.45 -8.74 -4.72
CA LEU A 150 -0.45 -7.29 -4.59
C LEU A 150 -1.85 -6.68 -4.65
N TRP A 151 -2.61 -6.99 -5.70
CA TRP A 151 -3.91 -6.35 -5.93
C TRP A 151 -5.00 -6.86 -5.00
N VAL A 152 -4.96 -8.14 -4.62
CA VAL A 152 -5.89 -8.69 -3.61
C VAL A 152 -5.60 -8.07 -2.24
N CYS A 153 -4.34 -8.02 -1.81
CA CYS A 153 -3.97 -7.34 -0.55
C CYS A 153 -4.37 -5.85 -0.58
N THR A 154 -4.09 -5.15 -1.69
CA THR A 154 -4.46 -3.73 -1.83
C THR A 154 -5.98 -3.52 -1.70
N GLY A 155 -6.79 -4.38 -2.32
CA GLY A 155 -8.24 -4.32 -2.20
C GLY A 155 -8.72 -4.60 -0.77
N LEU A 156 -8.11 -5.57 -0.09
CA LEU A 156 -8.44 -5.88 1.31
C LEU A 156 -8.02 -4.76 2.28
N VAL A 157 -6.88 -4.11 2.05
CA VAL A 157 -6.46 -2.92 2.82
C VAL A 157 -7.50 -1.81 2.70
N TRP A 158 -7.98 -1.52 1.48
CA TRP A 158 -9.07 -0.56 1.26
C TRP A 158 -10.37 -1.00 1.92
N LEU A 159 -10.72 -2.28 1.84
CA LEU A 159 -11.92 -2.80 2.50
C LEU A 159 -11.84 -2.62 4.02
N LEU A 160 -10.70 -2.94 4.63
CA LEU A 160 -10.47 -2.68 6.05
C LEU A 160 -10.60 -1.20 6.37
N ALA A 161 -10.00 -0.33 5.57
CA ALA A 161 -10.08 1.11 5.77
C ALA A 161 -11.52 1.63 5.73
N ILE A 162 -12.32 1.15 4.77
CA ILE A 162 -13.74 1.51 4.65
C ILE A 162 -14.54 0.98 5.84
N VAL A 163 -14.35 -0.28 6.24
CA VAL A 163 -15.06 -0.87 7.38
C VAL A 163 -14.72 -0.14 8.68
N SER A 164 -13.43 0.13 8.93
CA SER A 164 -12.98 0.92 10.07
C SER A 164 -13.54 2.35 10.02
N TYR A 165 -13.52 3.01 8.86
CA TYR A 165 -14.07 4.35 8.69
C TYR A 165 -15.57 4.42 8.99
N LEU A 166 -16.35 3.46 8.49
CA LEU A 166 -17.80 3.41 8.67
C LEU A 166 -18.20 3.15 10.12
N ASP A 167 -17.45 2.32 10.84
CA ASP A 167 -17.67 2.07 12.27
C ASP A 167 -17.39 3.34 13.10
N THR A 168 -16.29 4.04 12.79
CA THR A 168 -15.88 5.25 13.51
C THR A 168 -16.80 6.45 13.26
N THR A 169 -17.29 6.64 12.02
CA THR A 169 -17.97 7.89 11.60
C THR A 169 -19.49 7.77 11.40
N GLY A 170 -20.03 6.55 11.40
CA GLY A 170 -21.48 6.31 11.34
C GLY A 170 -22.21 6.93 10.14
N PHE A 171 -21.60 6.93 8.94
CA PHE A 171 -22.15 7.50 7.69
C PHE A 171 -22.41 9.02 7.71
N GLY A 172 -21.49 9.83 8.28
CA GLY A 172 -21.50 11.28 8.01
C GLY A 172 -21.01 12.20 9.11
N ARG A 173 -20.50 11.67 10.22
CA ARG A 173 -19.87 12.47 11.27
C ARG A 173 -18.39 12.14 11.33
N ASN A 174 -17.55 13.02 10.77
CA ASN A 174 -16.11 13.01 11.05
C ASN A 174 -15.76 13.71 12.38
N ARG A 175 -16.78 14.22 13.07
CA ARG A 175 -16.68 14.79 14.40
C ARG A 175 -17.61 14.07 15.35
N ASP A 176 -17.15 13.87 16.57
CA ASP A 176 -17.97 13.36 17.65
C ASP A 176 -19.04 14.38 18.08
N ALA A 177 -19.82 14.03 19.10
CA ALA A 177 -20.88 14.89 19.65
C ALA A 177 -20.34 16.22 20.23
N MET A 178 -19.04 16.26 20.56
CA MET A 178 -18.33 17.42 21.11
C MET A 178 -17.65 18.28 20.04
N GLY A 179 -17.68 17.85 18.77
CA GLY A 179 -17.01 18.53 17.68
C GLY A 179 -15.53 18.18 17.54
N GLU A 180 -15.03 17.23 18.33
CA GLU A 180 -13.68 16.69 18.21
C GLU A 180 -13.63 15.67 17.08
N TYR A 181 -12.48 15.60 16.41
CA TYR A 181 -12.28 14.68 15.32
C TYR A 181 -11.94 13.28 15.83
N TYR A 182 -12.50 12.27 15.17
CA TYR A 182 -12.14 10.88 15.46
C TYR A 182 -10.67 10.57 15.13
N ASP A 183 -10.13 9.58 15.84
CA ASP A 183 -8.77 9.07 15.61
C ASP A 183 -8.59 8.63 14.14
N PRO A 184 -7.45 8.98 13.53
CA PRO A 184 -7.20 8.68 12.14
C PRO A 184 -7.05 7.16 11.92
N MET A 185 -7.61 6.67 10.82
CA MET A 185 -7.63 5.24 10.51
C MET A 185 -6.22 4.72 10.25
N ARG A 186 -5.90 3.55 10.77
CA ARG A 186 -4.56 2.96 10.62
C ARG A 186 -4.48 2.05 9.40
N LEU A 187 -3.39 2.18 8.65
CA LEU A 187 -3.20 1.42 7.42
C LEU A 187 -3.19 -0.09 7.69
N GLY A 188 -4.17 -0.79 7.13
CA GLY A 188 -4.27 -2.25 7.24
C GLY A 188 -4.72 -2.77 8.59
N VAL A 189 -5.26 -1.91 9.46
CA VAL A 189 -5.85 -2.31 10.73
C VAL A 189 -7.37 -2.36 10.63
N LEU A 190 -7.97 -3.38 11.24
CA LEU A 190 -9.41 -3.46 11.45
C LEU A 190 -9.76 -2.84 12.80
N ASP A 191 -10.15 -1.57 12.79
CA ASP A 191 -10.52 -0.80 13.98
C ASP A 191 -12.04 -0.70 14.06
N ILE A 192 -12.70 -1.74 14.61
CA ILE A 192 -14.15 -1.75 14.85
C ILE A 192 -14.49 -1.87 16.33
N SER A 193 -15.19 -0.90 16.90
CA SER A 193 -15.51 -0.78 18.33
C SER A 193 -16.02 -2.08 18.96
N GLY A 194 -16.85 -2.87 18.26
CA GLY A 194 -17.37 -4.18 18.72
C GLY A 194 -16.35 -5.31 18.98
N LEU A 195 -15.10 -5.19 18.53
CA LEU A 195 -14.04 -6.20 18.77
C LEU A 195 -13.14 -5.88 19.98
N GLN A 196 -13.49 -4.90 20.84
CA GLN A 196 -12.65 -4.54 22.01
C GLN A 196 -12.85 -5.62 23.08
N PRO A 197 -11.77 -6.09 23.77
CA PRO A 197 -10.43 -5.50 23.89
C PRO A 197 -9.32 -6.25 23.11
N ILE A 198 -9.62 -6.97 22.02
CA ILE A 198 -8.63 -7.79 21.31
C ILE A 198 -7.53 -6.89 20.71
N PRO A 199 -6.23 -7.22 20.80
CA PRO A 199 -5.13 -6.43 20.21
C PRO A 199 -5.15 -6.46 18.67
N ARG A 200 -6.08 -5.72 18.05
CA ARG A 200 -6.44 -5.75 16.61
C ARG A 200 -5.31 -5.34 15.69
N ALA A 201 -4.57 -4.33 16.15
CA ALA A 201 -3.48 -3.66 15.49
C ALA A 201 -2.43 -4.60 14.89
N SER A 202 -2.08 -5.65 15.63
CA SER A 202 -0.99 -6.55 15.26
C SER A 202 -1.43 -7.74 14.40
N PHE A 203 -2.74 -8.03 14.32
CA PHE A 203 -3.22 -9.29 13.73
C PHE A 203 -3.93 -9.17 12.37
N SER A 204 -4.58 -8.05 12.06
CA SER A 204 -5.34 -7.90 10.81
C SER A 204 -4.49 -8.13 9.56
N MET A 205 -3.34 -7.46 9.48
CA MET A 205 -2.43 -7.58 8.33
C MET A 205 -1.81 -8.98 8.23
N PRO A 206 -1.27 -9.60 9.30
CA PRO A 206 -0.77 -10.97 9.23
C PRO A 206 -1.82 -12.00 8.82
N VAL A 207 -3.06 -11.88 9.30
CA VAL A 207 -4.15 -12.79 8.92
C VAL A 207 -4.50 -12.61 7.43
N ILE A 208 -4.60 -11.38 6.94
CA ILE A 208 -4.81 -11.12 5.51
C ILE A 208 -3.67 -11.70 4.69
N ALA A 209 -2.42 -11.43 5.07
CA ALA A 209 -1.24 -11.92 4.36
C ALA A 209 -1.22 -13.45 4.32
N LEU A 210 -1.55 -14.13 5.41
CA LEU A 210 -1.65 -15.60 5.45
C LEU A 210 -2.68 -16.12 4.44
N LEU A 211 -3.91 -15.59 4.48
CA LEU A 211 -5.00 -16.06 3.64
C LEU A 211 -4.74 -15.80 2.16
N VAL A 212 -4.29 -14.58 1.81
CA VAL A 212 -4.02 -14.20 0.42
C VAL A 212 -2.79 -14.94 -0.11
N ALA A 213 -1.73 -15.08 0.69
CA ALA A 213 -0.53 -15.81 0.30
C ALA A 213 -0.85 -17.28 0.00
N LEU A 214 -1.64 -17.95 0.85
CA LEU A 214 -2.07 -19.33 0.61
C LEU A 214 -2.88 -19.44 -0.68
N ALA A 215 -3.88 -18.57 -0.88
CA ALA A 215 -4.70 -18.58 -2.09
C ALA A 215 -3.86 -18.34 -3.35
N CYS A 216 -3.02 -17.30 -3.35
CA CYS A 216 -2.18 -16.95 -4.50
C CYS A 216 -1.12 -18.01 -4.79
N ALA A 217 -0.48 -18.58 -3.76
CA ALA A 217 0.51 -19.65 -3.92
C ALA A 217 -0.13 -20.93 -4.45
N LEU A 218 -1.33 -21.29 -3.97
CA LEU A 218 -2.09 -22.43 -4.50
C LEU A 218 -2.46 -22.21 -5.95
N VAL A 219 -3.01 -21.05 -6.33
CA VAL A 219 -3.33 -20.74 -7.73
C VAL A 219 -2.07 -20.79 -8.61
N ALA A 220 -0.95 -20.22 -8.15
CA ALA A 220 0.32 -20.26 -8.86
C ALA A 220 0.86 -21.68 -9.04
N ARG A 221 0.67 -22.54 -8.03
CA ARG A 221 1.01 -23.96 -8.07
C ARG A 221 0.17 -24.72 -9.10
N HIS A 222 -1.14 -24.50 -9.11
CA HIS A 222 -2.05 -25.11 -10.10
C HIS A 222 -1.74 -24.62 -11.52
N ALA A 223 -1.31 -23.37 -11.68
CA ALA A 223 -0.86 -22.82 -12.95
C ALA A 223 0.56 -23.24 -13.38
N GLY A 224 1.19 -24.22 -12.70
CA GLY A 224 2.49 -24.78 -13.09
C GLY A 224 3.68 -23.82 -12.96
N ARG A 225 3.58 -22.78 -12.11
CA ARG A 225 4.66 -21.80 -11.94
C ARG A 225 5.88 -22.40 -11.24
N SER A 226 7.03 -21.72 -11.39
CA SER A 226 8.28 -22.15 -10.75
C SER A 226 8.17 -22.03 -9.22
N ARG A 227 8.87 -22.90 -8.49
CA ARG A 227 8.87 -22.90 -7.01
C ARG A 227 9.25 -21.53 -6.44
N LEU A 228 10.22 -20.85 -7.06
CA LEU A 228 10.63 -19.51 -6.64
C LEU A 228 9.51 -18.47 -6.77
N LEU A 229 8.75 -18.49 -7.86
CA LEU A 229 7.62 -17.55 -8.04
C LEU A 229 6.47 -17.85 -7.08
N ILE A 230 6.25 -19.13 -6.75
CA ILE A 230 5.26 -19.53 -5.74
C ILE A 230 5.74 -19.07 -4.37
N ALA A 231 7.00 -19.32 -3.99
CA ALA A 231 7.54 -18.93 -2.69
C ALA A 231 7.49 -17.41 -2.48
N LEU A 232 7.82 -16.62 -3.50
CA LEU A 232 7.77 -15.15 -3.40
C LEU A 232 6.36 -14.57 -3.49
N SER A 233 5.34 -15.34 -3.94
CA SER A 233 4.03 -14.77 -4.25
C SER A 233 3.34 -14.16 -3.03
N GLY A 234 3.51 -14.74 -1.84
CA GLY A 234 2.81 -14.29 -0.63
C GLY A 234 3.42 -13.08 0.07
N ALA A 235 4.62 -12.65 -0.30
CA ALA A 235 5.30 -11.54 0.36
C ALA A 235 5.01 -10.18 -0.29
N VAL A 236 4.60 -10.16 -1.57
CA VAL A 236 4.56 -8.92 -2.37
C VAL A 236 3.37 -8.03 -2.01
N GLY A 237 2.25 -8.59 -1.58
CA GLY A 237 1.05 -7.88 -1.18
C GLY A 237 1.13 -7.13 0.14
N PRO A 238 1.62 -7.74 1.24
CA PRO A 238 1.86 -7.00 2.50
C PRO A 238 3.05 -6.03 2.43
N LEU A 239 3.97 -6.21 1.47
CA LEU A 239 5.20 -5.42 1.37
C LEU A 239 4.99 -3.90 1.22
N PRO A 240 4.08 -3.39 0.37
CA PRO A 240 3.71 -1.97 0.34
C PRO A 240 3.32 -1.39 1.69
N VAL A 241 2.53 -2.14 2.48
CA VAL A 241 2.06 -1.70 3.80
C VAL A 241 3.25 -1.63 4.75
N ALA A 242 4.10 -2.66 4.75
CA ALA A 242 5.34 -2.68 5.53
C ALA A 242 6.26 -1.50 5.17
N MET A 243 6.55 -1.29 3.89
CA MET A 243 7.38 -0.16 3.44
C MET A 243 6.81 1.19 3.86
N ALA A 244 5.48 1.35 3.79
CA ALA A 244 4.80 2.56 4.22
C ALA A 244 4.94 2.83 5.73
N TYR A 245 4.91 1.77 6.55
CA TYR A 245 5.17 1.89 7.99
C TYR A 245 6.64 2.18 8.31
N VAL A 246 7.59 1.62 7.56
CA VAL A 246 9.02 1.93 7.73
C VAL A 246 9.33 3.37 7.37
N ILE A 247 8.73 3.88 6.28
CA ILE A 247 8.96 5.26 5.81
C ILE A 247 8.21 6.27 6.67
N GLY A 248 6.95 5.98 7.02
CA GLY A 248 6.15 6.86 7.88
C GLY A 248 6.61 6.85 9.33
N GLY A 249 7.25 5.77 9.79
CA GLY A 249 7.79 5.61 11.13
C GLY A 249 6.80 5.01 12.14
N PRO A 250 7.28 4.44 13.25
CA PRO A 250 6.45 3.78 14.27
C PRO A 250 5.71 4.75 15.21
N GLY A 251 5.85 6.06 15.03
CA GLY A 251 5.38 7.10 15.95
C GLY A 251 6.48 7.57 16.92
N LEU A 252 6.30 8.77 17.48
CA LEU A 252 7.25 9.42 18.41
C LEU A 252 7.03 9.03 19.87
N SER A 253 5.81 8.64 20.26
CA SER A 253 5.48 8.31 21.65
C SER A 253 5.21 6.81 21.83
N ARG A 254 6.04 6.14 22.65
CA ARG A 254 5.81 4.75 23.10
C ARG A 254 4.64 4.61 24.07
N ALA A 255 4.16 5.72 24.64
CA ALA A 255 3.01 5.71 25.54
C ALA A 255 1.68 5.52 24.78
N LEU A 256 1.66 5.83 23.48
CA LEU A 256 0.54 5.60 22.56
C LEU A 256 0.90 4.39 21.67
N THR A 257 0.67 3.18 22.19
CA THR A 257 1.11 1.91 21.60
C THR A 257 0.45 1.59 20.26
N ASP A 258 -0.64 2.29 19.92
CA ASP A 258 -1.44 1.98 18.76
C ASP A 258 -0.59 1.94 17.49
N GLN A 259 0.10 3.00 17.07
CA GLN A 259 0.86 2.97 15.81
C GLN A 259 1.99 1.92 15.77
N ALA A 260 2.66 1.67 16.90
CA ALA A 260 3.74 0.70 17.00
C ALA A 260 3.26 -0.73 16.74
N ASP A 261 2.05 -1.08 17.21
CA ASP A 261 1.46 -2.40 16.99
C ASP A 261 1.12 -2.66 15.51
N ALA A 262 0.63 -1.64 14.79
CA ALA A 262 0.39 -1.78 13.34
C ALA A 262 1.69 -1.90 12.56
N TYR A 263 2.70 -1.12 12.94
CA TYR A 263 4.03 -1.20 12.36
C TYR A 263 4.57 -2.63 12.46
N LEU A 264 4.49 -3.24 13.65
CA LEU A 264 4.91 -4.63 13.86
C LEU A 264 4.04 -5.62 13.09
N GLY A 265 2.72 -5.46 13.13
CA GLY A 265 1.77 -6.28 12.36
C GLY A 265 2.10 -6.28 10.87
N ALA A 266 2.43 -5.13 10.29
CA ALA A 266 2.82 -5.01 8.89
C ALA A 266 4.13 -5.74 8.57
N MET A 267 5.15 -5.64 9.44
CA MET A 267 6.41 -6.39 9.27
C MET A 267 6.19 -7.90 9.35
N ILE A 268 5.43 -8.35 10.36
CA ILE A 268 5.08 -9.75 10.55
C ILE A 268 4.30 -10.28 9.34
N ALA A 269 3.41 -9.48 8.76
CA ALA A 269 2.61 -9.87 7.60
C ALA A 269 3.47 -10.26 6.39
N VAL A 270 4.57 -9.55 6.13
CA VAL A 270 5.52 -9.92 5.05
C VAL A 270 6.15 -11.28 5.31
N VAL A 271 6.57 -11.53 6.55
CA VAL A 271 7.19 -12.80 6.95
C VAL A 271 6.17 -13.94 6.89
N VAL A 272 4.97 -13.73 7.43
CA VAL A 272 3.87 -14.71 7.42
C VAL A 272 3.48 -15.06 5.99
N GLY A 273 3.32 -14.05 5.12
CA GLY A 273 3.04 -14.24 3.72
C GLY A 273 4.10 -15.08 3.02
N LEU A 274 5.39 -14.76 3.24
CA LEU A 274 6.51 -15.52 2.69
C LEU A 274 6.56 -16.97 3.17
N ILE A 275 6.34 -17.21 4.47
CA ILE A 275 6.31 -18.56 5.06
C ILE A 275 5.16 -19.37 4.45
N ALA A 276 3.96 -18.81 4.44
CA ALA A 276 2.76 -19.47 3.92
C ALA A 276 2.93 -19.90 2.45
N SER A 277 3.43 -19.00 1.61
CA SER A 277 3.67 -19.29 0.20
C SER A 277 4.85 -20.26 -0.02
N SER A 278 5.88 -20.21 0.83
CA SER A 278 7.01 -21.14 0.79
C SER A 278 6.60 -22.57 1.14
N ILE A 279 5.71 -22.76 2.13
CA ILE A 279 5.14 -24.08 2.47
C ILE A 279 4.45 -24.69 1.25
N VAL A 280 3.63 -23.90 0.53
CA VAL A 280 2.95 -24.35 -0.69
C VAL A 280 3.93 -24.66 -1.82
N ALA A 281 5.01 -23.88 -1.94
CA ALA A 281 6.06 -24.07 -2.95
C ALA A 281 6.87 -25.37 -2.75
N LEU A 282 7.12 -25.74 -1.49
CA LEU A 282 7.92 -26.91 -1.10
C LEU A 282 7.11 -28.20 -0.98
N ALA A 283 5.80 -28.12 -0.77
CA ALA A 283 4.96 -29.30 -0.61
C ALA A 283 5.09 -30.26 -1.82
N PRO A 284 5.19 -31.59 -1.60
CA PRO A 284 5.40 -32.58 -2.65
C PRO A 284 4.39 -32.43 -3.80
N ARG A 285 4.87 -32.47 -5.05
CA ARG A 285 3.98 -32.59 -6.21
C ARG A 285 3.59 -34.05 -6.32
N ARG A 286 2.29 -34.34 -6.42
CA ARG A 286 1.84 -35.72 -6.67
C ARG A 286 2.54 -36.23 -7.95
N PRO A 287 3.20 -37.41 -7.92
CA PRO A 287 3.68 -38.02 -9.15
C PRO A 287 2.49 -38.44 -10.04
N GLY A 288 2.51 -38.05 -11.32
CA GLY A 288 1.52 -38.40 -12.36
C GLY A 288 0.39 -37.37 -12.51
N VAL A 289 0.05 -36.87 -13.70
CA VAL A 289 -0.20 -37.60 -14.96
C VAL A 289 0.63 -37.02 -16.11
N LEU A 290 1.36 -37.90 -16.80
CA LEU A 290 1.95 -37.68 -18.13
C LEU A 290 0.85 -37.72 -19.19
#